data_AF-Q17GL5-F1
#
_entry.id   AF-Q17GL5-F1
#
_cell.length_a   1.000
_cell.length_b   1.000
_cell.length_c   1.000
_cell.angle_alpha   90.00
_cell.angle_beta   90.00
_cell.angle_gamma   90.00
#
_symmetry.space_group_name_H-M   'P 1'
#
loop_
_entity.id
_entity.type
_entity.pdbx_description
1 polymer ?
#
loop_
_entity_poly.entity_id
_entity_poly.type
_entity_poly.pdbx_seq_one_letter_code
_entity_poly.pdbx_strand_id
1 'polypeptide(L)'
;MATRRHLCFVAKGEIIREAQRQEAYRIAQEQKLIAKQQQIVNHQAFVQEGVTPRPVDPFYSPILQRLDKVFNMLGVVDENCRERLVCAMYKAPIKYSPHSNYVSAELSRDASELQKPTSTNAAVIRFYRYVQAARDGQDQRDCRQTYSLCTINIDKKK
;
A
#
# COMPACT_ATOMS: atom_id res chain seq x y z
N MET A 1 30.83 11.05 68.44
CA MET A 1 30.33 11.56 67.14
C MET A 1 30.32 10.54 65.99
N ALA A 2 31.09 9.44 66.04
CA ALA A 2 31.19 8.45 64.94
C ALA A 2 29.91 7.60 64.70
N THR A 3 29.15 7.27 65.75
CA THR A 3 28.02 6.34 65.67
C THR A 3 26.81 6.90 64.90
N ARG A 4 26.54 8.21 65.01
CA ARG A 4 25.43 8.87 64.29
C ARG A 4 25.65 8.96 62.77
N ARG A 5 26.91 9.12 62.32
CA ARG A 5 27.25 9.15 60.89
C ARG A 5 27.07 7.78 60.23
N HIS A 6 27.41 6.70 60.94
CA HIS A 6 27.26 5.34 60.44
C HIS A 6 25.79 4.94 60.28
N LEU A 7 24.95 5.26 61.28
CA LEU A 7 23.50 5.03 61.23
C LEU A 7 22.82 5.78 60.06
N CYS A 8 23.25 7.02 59.78
CA CYS A 8 22.71 7.80 58.67
C CYS A 8 23.15 7.25 57.29
N PHE A 9 24.34 6.66 57.19
CA PHE A 9 24.81 6.00 55.97
C PHE A 9 24.06 4.69 55.69
N VAL A 10 23.83 3.88 56.73
CA VAL A 10 23.03 2.64 56.63
C VAL A 10 21.59 2.97 56.23
N ALA A 11 20.96 3.95 56.87
CA ALA A 11 19.60 4.41 56.53
C ALA A 11 19.50 4.94 55.09
N LYS A 12 20.50 5.69 54.59
CA LYS A 12 20.56 6.12 53.19
C LYS A 12 20.70 4.94 52.22
N GLY A 13 21.48 3.92 52.57
CA GLY A 13 21.64 2.71 51.77
C GLY A 13 20.40 1.81 51.74
N GLU A 14 19.54 1.87 52.76
CA GLU A 14 18.23 1.20 52.78
C GLU A 14 17.22 1.92 51.90
N ILE A 15 17.15 3.26 52.00
CA ILE A 15 16.28 4.10 51.15
C ILE A 15 16.60 3.91 49.66
N ILE A 16 17.88 3.86 49.28
CA ILE A 16 18.29 3.63 47.88
C ILE A 16 17.85 2.24 47.40
N ARG A 17 17.97 1.21 48.24
CA ARG A 17 17.55 -0.17 47.89
C ARG A 17 16.04 -0.32 47.81
N GLU A 18 15.28 0.45 48.56
CA GLU A 18 13.81 0.51 48.45
C GLU A 18 13.38 1.24 47.18
N ALA A 19 14.02 2.37 46.86
CA ALA A 19 13.76 3.11 45.62
C ALA A 19 14.05 2.25 44.38
N GLN A 20 15.17 1.52 44.36
CA GLN A 20 15.51 0.59 43.27
C GLN A 20 14.50 -0.56 43.14
N ARG A 21 13.97 -1.09 44.26
CA ARG A 21 12.92 -2.13 44.23
C ARG A 21 11.60 -1.60 43.70
N GLN A 22 11.21 -0.38 44.08
CA GLN A 22 10.01 0.27 43.55
C GLN A 22 10.14 0.58 42.05
N GLU A 23 11.30 1.06 41.61
CA GLU A 23 11.59 1.30 40.20
C GLU A 23 11.58 0.00 39.38
N ALA A 24 12.23 -1.06 39.88
CA ALA A 24 12.19 -2.37 39.25
C ALA A 24 10.76 -2.94 39.16
N TYR A 25 9.92 -2.71 40.17
CA TYR A 25 8.52 -3.10 40.15
C TYR A 25 7.73 -2.34 39.08
N ARG A 26 7.95 -1.03 38.95
CA ARG A 26 7.34 -0.21 37.90
C ARG A 26 7.74 -0.66 36.50
N ILE A 27 9.03 -0.89 36.26
CA ILE A 27 9.55 -1.38 34.98
C ILE A 27 8.95 -2.74 34.64
N ALA A 28 8.83 -3.66 35.60
CA ALA A 28 8.21 -4.97 35.37
C ALA A 28 6.72 -4.87 35.01
N GLN A 29 5.98 -3.91 35.59
CA GLN A 29 4.59 -3.64 35.26
C GLN A 29 4.45 -3.03 33.85
N GLU A 30 5.30 -2.06 33.50
CA GLU A 30 5.34 -1.45 32.17
C GLU A 30 5.70 -2.50 31.09
N GLN A 31 6.68 -3.36 31.34
CA GLN A 31 7.04 -4.46 30.45
C GLN A 31 5.88 -5.45 30.25
N LYS A 32 5.09 -5.76 31.28
CA LYS A 32 3.88 -6.58 31.15
C LYS A 32 2.82 -5.90 30.28
N LEU A 33 2.64 -4.60 30.41
CA LEU A 33 1.70 -3.84 29.60
C LEU A 33 2.15 -3.79 28.13
N ILE A 34 3.44 -3.56 27.89
CA ILE A 34 4.05 -3.59 26.56
C ILE A 34 3.91 -4.98 25.94
N ALA A 35 4.19 -6.05 26.68
CA ALA A 35 4.03 -7.42 26.19
C ALA A 35 2.57 -7.74 25.82
N LYS A 36 1.60 -7.26 26.62
CA LYS A 36 0.16 -7.38 26.31
C LYS A 36 -0.23 -6.56 25.08
N GLN A 37 0.31 -5.34 24.93
CA GLN A 37 0.12 -4.50 23.74
C GLN A 37 0.69 -5.19 22.49
N GLN A 38 1.87 -5.81 22.60
CA GLN A 38 2.51 -6.56 21.53
C GLN A 38 1.64 -7.75 21.07
N GLN A 39 0.97 -8.44 22.00
CA GLN A 39 0.03 -9.50 21.66
C GLN A 39 -1.18 -8.98 20.86
N ILE A 40 -1.67 -7.77 21.16
CA ILE A 40 -2.78 -7.15 20.41
C ILE A 40 -2.31 -6.76 18.99
N VAL A 41 -1.11 -6.21 18.85
CA VAL A 41 -0.52 -5.90 17.53
C VAL A 41 -0.30 -7.18 16.70
N ASN A 42 0.17 -8.26 17.32
CA ASN A 42 0.33 -9.56 16.66
C ASN A 42 -1.00 -10.18 16.24
N HIS A 43 -2.08 -10.00 17.03
CA HIS A 43 -3.43 -10.46 16.66
C HIS A 43 -4.12 -9.54 15.65
N GLN A 44 -3.64 -8.31 15.44
CA GLN A 44 -4.08 -7.41 14.38
C GLN A 44 -3.35 -7.63 13.05
N ALA A 45 -2.59 -8.73 12.91
CA ALA A 45 -2.22 -9.24 11.60
C ALA A 45 -3.45 -9.83 10.90
N PHE A 46 -4.26 -8.94 10.31
CA PHE A 46 -5.18 -9.16 9.20
C PHE A 46 -6.00 -10.45 9.23
N VAL A 47 -7.17 -10.40 9.87
CA VAL A 47 -8.30 -11.24 9.42
C VAL A 47 -8.95 -10.56 8.22
N GLN A 48 -8.29 -10.67 7.05
CA GLN A 48 -9.00 -10.79 5.78
C GLN A 48 -8.66 -12.18 5.28
N GLU A 49 -9.66 -13.05 5.23
CA GLU A 49 -9.54 -14.40 4.68
C GLU A 49 -8.85 -14.34 3.31
N GLY A 50 -7.69 -14.99 3.18
CA GLY A 50 -7.04 -15.27 1.90
C GLY A 50 -6.05 -14.25 1.34
N VAL A 51 -5.69 -13.18 2.06
CA VAL A 51 -4.67 -12.22 1.58
C VAL A 51 -3.40 -12.36 2.41
N THR A 52 -2.44 -13.15 1.92
CA THR A 52 -1.03 -12.91 2.28
C THR A 52 -0.77 -11.42 2.04
N PRO A 53 -0.20 -10.66 2.99
CA PRO A 53 0.19 -9.28 2.74
C PRO A 53 1.20 -9.30 1.59
N ARG A 54 0.71 -9.11 0.36
CA ARG A 54 1.59 -8.98 -0.80
C ARG A 54 2.48 -7.78 -0.47
N PRO A 55 3.81 -7.90 -0.63
CA PRO A 55 4.68 -6.75 -0.43
C PRO A 55 4.12 -5.59 -1.26
N VAL A 56 3.68 -4.53 -0.57
CA VAL A 56 3.12 -3.36 -1.23
C VAL A 56 4.27 -2.71 -1.98
N ASP A 57 4.20 -2.71 -3.31
CA ASP A 57 5.26 -2.16 -4.13
C ASP A 57 5.35 -0.64 -3.91
N PRO A 58 6.45 -0.08 -3.38
CA PRO A 58 6.53 1.34 -3.07
C PRO A 58 6.48 2.25 -4.30
N PHE A 59 6.83 1.74 -5.48
CA PHE A 59 6.97 2.52 -6.71
C PHE A 59 5.70 2.45 -7.57
N TYR A 60 5.24 1.25 -7.87
CA TYR A 60 4.09 0.99 -8.73
C TYR A 60 2.75 1.20 -8.01
N SER A 61 2.66 0.92 -6.70
CA SER A 61 1.39 1.04 -5.98
C SER A 61 0.84 2.47 -5.97
N PRO A 62 1.64 3.53 -5.72
CA PRO A 62 1.14 4.91 -5.78
C PRO A 62 0.63 5.32 -7.17
N ILE A 63 1.26 4.83 -8.24
CA ILE A 63 0.85 5.11 -9.62
C ILE A 63 -0.49 4.42 -9.89
N LEU A 64 -0.59 3.14 -9.55
CA LEU A 64 -1.83 2.36 -9.69
C LEU A 64 -2.97 2.97 -8.88
N GLN A 65 -2.71 3.44 -7.66
CA GLN A 65 -3.73 4.12 -6.83
C GLN A 65 -4.26 5.39 -7.49
N ARG A 66 -3.40 6.16 -8.18
CA ARG A 66 -3.83 7.36 -8.92
C ARG A 66 -4.69 6.99 -10.13
N LEU A 67 -4.29 5.95 -10.88
CA LEU A 67 -5.08 5.41 -11.98
C LEU A 67 -6.44 4.87 -11.50
N ASP A 68 -6.45 4.11 -10.41
CA ASP A 68 -7.65 3.51 -9.82
C ASP A 68 -8.68 4.57 -9.42
N LYS A 69 -8.25 5.73 -8.92
CA LYS A 69 -9.14 6.85 -8.63
C LYS A 69 -9.88 7.33 -9.88
N VAL A 70 -9.18 7.47 -11.00
CA VAL A 70 -9.78 7.89 -12.27
C VAL A 70 -10.75 6.83 -12.79
N PHE A 71 -10.37 5.55 -12.76
CA PHE A 71 -11.24 4.47 -13.22
C PHE A 71 -12.50 4.34 -12.37
N ASN A 72 -12.38 4.51 -11.05
CA ASN A 72 -13.51 4.51 -10.13
C ASN A 72 -14.44 5.71 -10.35
N MET A 73 -13.91 6.90 -10.65
CA MET A 73 -14.73 8.07 -11.03
C MET A 73 -15.57 7.79 -12.29
N LEU A 74 -15.03 7.01 -13.24
CA LEU A 74 -15.74 6.57 -14.44
C LEU A 74 -16.68 5.37 -14.16
N GLY A 75 -16.67 4.84 -12.95
CA GLY A 75 -17.45 3.69 -12.51
C GLY A 75 -16.96 2.35 -13.07
N VAL A 76 -15.67 2.23 -13.37
CA VAL A 76 -15.02 1.01 -13.85
C VAL A 76 -14.24 0.36 -12.71
N VAL A 77 -14.82 -0.67 -12.11
CA VAL A 77 -14.25 -1.37 -10.94
C VAL A 77 -13.51 -2.65 -11.35
N ASP A 78 -13.96 -3.34 -12.40
CA ASP A 78 -13.36 -4.58 -12.87
C ASP A 78 -12.04 -4.34 -13.62
N GLU A 79 -11.02 -5.14 -13.31
CA GLU A 79 -9.67 -5.03 -13.89
C GLU A 79 -9.66 -5.23 -15.41
N ASN A 80 -10.36 -6.23 -15.93
CA ASN A 80 -10.41 -6.49 -17.37
C ASN A 80 -11.06 -5.30 -18.09
N CYS A 81 -12.00 -4.64 -17.43
CA CYS A 81 -12.64 -3.44 -17.93
C CYS A 81 -11.76 -2.19 -17.86
N ARG A 82 -10.87 -2.11 -16.88
CA ARG A 82 -9.87 -1.03 -16.79
C ARG A 82 -8.87 -1.13 -17.93
N GLU A 83 -8.37 -2.32 -18.22
CA GLU A 83 -7.50 -2.57 -19.38
C GLU A 83 -8.19 -2.13 -20.69
N ARG A 84 -9.46 -2.53 -20.89
CA ARG A 84 -10.22 -2.09 -22.07
C ARG A 84 -10.43 -0.58 -22.14
N LEU A 85 -10.71 0.07 -21.00
CA LEU A 85 -10.86 1.52 -20.93
C LEU A 85 -9.56 2.21 -21.32
N VAL A 86 -8.40 1.75 -20.83
CA VAL A 86 -7.09 2.31 -21.19
C VAL A 86 -6.85 2.18 -22.69
N CYS A 87 -7.12 1.02 -23.28
CA CYS A 87 -7.04 0.83 -24.74
C CYS A 87 -7.92 1.84 -25.48
N ALA A 88 -9.18 2.01 -25.06
CA ALA A 88 -10.11 2.94 -25.70
C ALA A 88 -9.67 4.41 -25.53
N MET A 89 -9.13 4.78 -24.37
CA MET A 89 -8.57 6.11 -24.11
C MET A 89 -7.40 6.43 -25.03
N TYR A 90 -6.48 5.48 -25.25
CA TYR A 90 -5.35 5.68 -26.16
C TYR A 90 -5.74 5.61 -27.64
N LYS A 91 -6.80 4.87 -27.98
CA LYS A 91 -7.35 4.84 -29.34
C LYS A 91 -8.02 6.16 -29.75
N ALA A 92 -8.74 6.79 -28.82
CA ALA A 92 -9.49 8.03 -29.06
C ALA A 92 -9.30 9.05 -27.93
N PRO A 93 -8.10 9.63 -27.74
CA PRO A 93 -7.76 10.43 -26.56
C PRO A 93 -8.62 11.67 -26.38
N ILE A 94 -9.06 12.30 -27.48
CA ILE A 94 -9.92 13.49 -27.44
C ILE A 94 -11.31 13.17 -26.85
N LYS A 95 -11.88 12.00 -27.15
CA LYS A 95 -13.19 11.55 -26.65
C LYS A 95 -13.20 11.38 -25.13
N TYR A 96 -12.05 10.98 -24.56
CA TYR A 96 -11.91 10.66 -23.14
C TYR A 96 -11.19 11.74 -22.33
N SER A 97 -10.96 12.91 -22.93
CA SER A 97 -10.39 14.07 -22.23
C SER A 97 -11.37 14.58 -21.16
N PRO A 98 -10.89 15.01 -19.97
CA PRO A 98 -9.48 15.17 -19.56
C PRO A 98 -8.84 13.90 -18.97
N HIS A 99 -9.61 12.83 -18.75
CA HIS A 99 -9.14 11.63 -18.06
C HIS A 99 -8.04 10.89 -18.84
N SER A 100 -8.12 10.87 -20.17
CA SER A 100 -7.08 10.32 -21.05
C SER A 100 -5.73 11.02 -20.88
N ASN A 101 -5.71 12.33 -20.64
CA ASN A 101 -4.48 13.10 -20.41
C ASN A 101 -3.84 12.69 -19.08
N TYR A 102 -4.64 12.52 -18.03
CA TYR A 102 -4.16 12.08 -16.72
C TYR A 102 -3.60 10.67 -16.77
N VAL A 103 -4.34 9.73 -17.38
CA VAL A 103 -3.90 8.35 -17.52
C VAL A 103 -2.61 8.29 -18.35
N SER A 104 -2.52 9.10 -19.42
CA SER A 104 -1.30 9.21 -20.21
C SER A 104 -0.11 9.74 -19.40
N ALA A 105 -0.33 10.74 -18.53
CA ALA A 105 0.73 11.30 -17.69
C ALA A 105 1.28 10.28 -16.67
N GLU A 106 0.41 9.43 -16.10
CA GLU A 106 0.83 8.40 -15.16
C GLU A 106 1.52 7.21 -15.82
N LEU A 107 1.06 6.79 -17.01
CA LEU A 107 1.64 5.64 -17.75
C LEU A 107 2.90 5.98 -18.54
N SER A 108 3.12 7.25 -18.89
CA SER A 108 4.29 7.68 -19.70
C SER A 108 5.54 7.99 -18.87
N ARG A 109 5.50 7.75 -17.54
CA ARG A 109 6.67 7.99 -16.68
C ARG A 109 7.83 7.04 -17.06
N ASP A 110 9.06 7.54 -16.99
CA ASP A 110 10.23 6.96 -17.64
C ASP A 110 10.41 5.44 -17.44
N ALA A 111 10.41 4.72 -18.56
CA ALA A 111 10.75 3.29 -18.66
C ALA A 111 12.14 2.93 -18.13
N SER A 112 13.00 3.94 -17.96
CA SER A 112 14.34 3.85 -17.40
C SER A 112 14.35 3.56 -15.89
N GLU A 113 13.31 3.97 -15.16
CA GLU A 113 13.11 3.64 -13.73
C GLU A 113 12.26 2.39 -13.53
N LEU A 114 11.55 1.95 -14.59
CA LEU A 114 10.66 0.80 -14.56
C LEU A 114 11.48 -0.49 -14.53
N GLN A 115 11.62 -1.08 -13.33
CA GLN A 115 12.24 -2.39 -13.16
C GLN A 115 11.53 -3.42 -14.05
N LYS A 116 12.32 -4.25 -14.75
CA LYS A 116 11.81 -5.41 -15.50
C LYS A 116 10.84 -6.18 -14.59
N PRO A 117 9.70 -6.65 -15.11
CA PRO A 117 8.74 -7.40 -14.32
C PRO A 117 9.41 -8.65 -13.75
N THR A 118 9.78 -8.60 -12.48
CA THR A 118 10.03 -9.81 -11.69
C THR A 118 8.65 -10.45 -11.52
N SER A 119 8.50 -11.66 -12.05
CA SER A 119 7.22 -12.36 -12.29
C SER A 119 6.35 -12.58 -11.04
N THR A 120 6.82 -12.15 -9.86
CA THR A 120 6.15 -12.35 -8.57
C THR A 120 5.39 -11.11 -8.09
N ASN A 121 5.70 -9.90 -8.57
CA ASN A 121 5.06 -8.69 -8.05
C ASN A 121 3.80 -8.33 -8.85
N ALA A 122 2.65 -8.43 -8.18
CA ALA A 122 1.34 -8.18 -8.77
C ALA A 122 1.14 -6.73 -9.25
N ALA A 123 1.72 -5.74 -8.56
CA ALA A 123 1.59 -4.34 -8.93
C ALA A 123 2.33 -4.06 -10.25
N VAL A 124 3.52 -4.62 -10.40
CA VAL A 124 4.33 -4.50 -11.63
C VAL A 124 3.59 -5.12 -12.80
N ILE A 125 3.10 -6.36 -12.65
CA ILE A 125 2.35 -7.06 -13.70
C ILE A 125 1.13 -6.23 -14.11
N ARG A 126 0.37 -5.72 -13.14
CA ARG A 126 -0.83 -4.92 -13.37
C ARG A 126 -0.52 -3.62 -14.13
N PHE A 127 0.53 -2.92 -13.74
CA PHE A 127 0.98 -1.72 -14.45
C PHE A 127 1.33 -2.03 -15.91
N TYR A 128 2.10 -3.09 -16.17
CA TYR A 128 2.47 -3.47 -17.53
C TYR A 128 1.28 -3.93 -18.38
N ARG A 129 0.22 -4.50 -17.79
CA ARG A 129 -1.02 -4.76 -18.52
C ARG A 129 -1.67 -3.47 -19.02
N TYR A 130 -1.68 -2.40 -18.21
CA TYR A 130 -2.17 -1.09 -18.66
C TYR A 130 -1.27 -0.46 -19.73
N VAL A 131 0.05 -0.60 -19.62
CA VAL A 131 0.97 -0.16 -20.67
C VAL A 131 0.71 -0.91 -21.97
N GLN A 132 0.48 -2.23 -21.90
CA GLN A 132 0.15 -3.02 -23.08
C GLN A 132 -1.19 -2.59 -23.69
N ALA A 133 -2.21 -2.36 -22.87
CA ALA A 133 -3.49 -1.86 -23.35
C ALA A 133 -3.39 -0.49 -24.02
N ALA A 134 -2.56 0.41 -23.49
CA ALA A 134 -2.28 1.70 -24.11
C ALA A 134 -1.66 1.52 -25.50
N ARG A 135 -0.68 0.63 -25.65
CA ARG A 135 -0.06 0.29 -26.94
C ARG A 135 -1.07 -0.28 -27.93
N ASP A 136 -1.92 -1.21 -27.50
CA ASP A 136 -2.96 -1.78 -28.36
C ASP A 136 -3.94 -0.70 -28.87
N GLY A 137 -4.24 0.30 -28.03
CA GLY A 137 -5.05 1.46 -28.42
C GLY A 137 -4.37 2.33 -29.48
N GLN A 138 -3.07 2.59 -29.31
CA GLN A 138 -2.25 3.33 -30.29
C GLN A 138 -2.12 2.58 -31.62
N ASP A 139 -2.00 1.26 -31.58
CA ASP A 139 -2.00 0.35 -32.74
C ASP A 139 -3.38 0.28 -33.44
N GLN A 140 -4.39 1.03 -32.98
CA GLN A 140 -5.75 1.06 -33.52
C GLN A 140 -6.48 -0.29 -33.49
N ARG A 141 -6.07 -1.21 -32.61
CA ARG A 141 -6.72 -2.52 -32.44
C ARG A 141 -8.17 -2.39 -31.97
N ASP A 142 -8.97 -3.43 -32.15
CA ASP A 142 -10.33 -3.45 -31.60
C ASP A 142 -10.27 -3.78 -30.10
N CYS A 143 -10.27 -2.74 -29.27
CA CYS A 143 -10.24 -2.88 -27.82
C CYS A 143 -11.37 -3.77 -27.26
N ARG A 144 -12.54 -3.86 -27.92
CA ARG A 144 -13.65 -4.70 -27.45
C ARG A 144 -13.39 -6.18 -27.69
N GLN A 145 -12.76 -6.51 -28.81
CA GLN A 145 -12.37 -7.88 -29.11
C GLN A 145 -11.13 -8.31 -28.32
N THR A 146 -10.10 -7.45 -28.23
CA THR A 146 -8.87 -7.75 -27.49
C THR A 146 -9.15 -7.97 -25.99
N TYR A 147 -10.02 -7.14 -25.40
CA TYR A 147 -10.39 -7.21 -23.99
C TYR A 147 -11.84 -7.68 -23.80
N SER A 148 -12.14 -8.87 -24.34
CA SER A 148 -13.47 -9.47 -24.38
C SER A 148 -14.00 -9.90 -23.00
N LEU A 149 -13.11 -10.12 -22.02
CA LEU A 149 -13.47 -10.46 -20.64
C LEU A 149 -14.23 -9.35 -19.92
N CYS A 150 -14.19 -8.12 -20.43
CA CYS A 150 -14.96 -7.03 -19.87
C CYS A 150 -16.43 -7.06 -20.33
N THR A 151 -17.34 -7.33 -19.39
CA THR A 151 -18.78 -7.53 -19.66
C THR A 151 -19.61 -6.23 -19.68
N ILE A 152 -19.12 -5.14 -19.11
CA ILE A 152 -19.83 -3.83 -19.16
C ILE A 152 -19.70 -3.20 -20.54
N ASN A 153 -20.44 -2.12 -20.83
CA ASN A 153 -20.27 -1.35 -22.08
C ASN A 153 -19.78 0.06 -21.75
N ILE A 154 -18.51 0.34 -22.02
CA ILE A 154 -17.83 1.57 -21.59
C ILE A 154 -18.19 2.75 -22.50
N ASP A 155 -18.63 2.50 -23.73
CA ASP A 155 -18.97 3.52 -24.73
C ASP A 155 -20.29 4.26 -24.48
N LYS A 156 -21.09 3.80 -23.51
CA LYS A 156 -22.46 4.30 -23.27
C LYS A 156 -22.58 5.42 -22.24
N LYS A 157 -21.53 5.76 -21.49
CA LYS A 157 -21.58 6.88 -20.54
C LYS A 157 -21.24 8.16 -21.26
N LYS A 158 -22.28 8.88 -21.69
CA LYS A 158 -22.23 10.23 -22.25
C LYS A 158 -23.14 11.11 -21.43
#